data_AF-P41249-F1
#
_entry.id   AF-P41249-F1
#
_cell.length_a   1.000
_cell.length_b   1.000
_cell.length_c   1.000
_cell.angle_alpha   90.00
_cell.angle_beta   90.00
_cell.angle_gamma   90.00
#
_symmetry.space_group_name_H-M   'P 1'
#
loop_
_entity.id
_entity.type
_entity.pdbx_description
1 polymer ?
#
loop_
_entity_poly.entity_id
_entity_poly.type
_entity_poly.pdbx_seq_one_letter_code
_entity_poly.pdbx_strand_id
1 'polypeptide(L)'
;ASAAVSVSPATGLADGATVTVSASGFATSTSATALQCAILADGRGACNVAEFHDFSLSGGEGTTSVVVRRSFTGYVMPDGPEVGAVDCDTAPGGCEIVVGGNTGEYGNAAISFG
;
A
#
# COMPACT_ATOMS: atom_id res chain seq x y z
N ALA A 1 -3.53 13.87 -15.06
CA ALA A 1 -3.39 14.00 -13.60
C ALA A 1 -2.32 13.02 -13.17
N SER A 2 -1.47 13.37 -12.21
CA SER A 2 -0.57 12.40 -11.59
C SER A 2 -1.37 11.60 -10.55
N ALA A 3 -1.23 10.28 -10.55
CA ALA A 3 -1.88 9.41 -9.57
C ALA A 3 -1.49 9.82 -8.14
N ALA A 4 -2.49 9.94 -7.28
CA ALA A 4 -2.35 10.36 -5.89
C ALA A 4 -3.07 9.37 -4.98
N VAL A 5 -2.47 9.09 -3.84
CA VAL A 5 -3.01 8.20 -2.81
C VAL A 5 -3.02 8.94 -1.49
N SER A 6 -4.09 8.76 -0.72
CA SER A 6 -4.23 9.29 0.64
C SER A 6 -4.79 8.21 1.55
N VAL A 7 -4.32 8.18 2.80
CA VAL A 7 -4.73 7.17 3.78
C VAL A 7 -5.26 7.88 5.02
N SER A 8 -6.37 7.40 5.58
CA SER A 8 -6.97 7.94 6.79
C SER A 8 -7.58 6.85 7.68
N PRO A 9 -7.16 6.71 8.95
CA PRO A 9 -5.99 7.36 9.56
C PRO A 9 -4.67 6.85 8.94
N ALA A 10 -3.64 7.71 8.87
CA ALA A 10 -2.30 7.32 8.39
C ALA A 10 -1.27 7.13 9.52
N THR A 11 -1.51 7.69 10.70
CA THR A 11 -0.54 7.70 11.82
C THR A 11 -1.20 7.26 13.13
N GLY A 12 -0.41 6.71 14.06
CA GLY A 12 -0.93 6.23 15.35
C GLY A 12 -1.77 4.98 15.18
N LEU A 13 -1.46 4.16 14.18
CA LEU A 13 -2.17 2.94 13.85
C LEU A 13 -1.85 1.83 14.86
N ALA A 14 -2.86 1.05 15.23
CA ALA A 14 -2.67 -0.20 15.95
C ALA A 14 -2.43 -1.35 14.97
N ASP A 15 -1.85 -2.46 15.42
CA ASP A 15 -1.83 -3.68 14.61
C ASP A 15 -3.27 -4.14 14.30
N GLY A 16 -3.55 -4.43 13.02
CA GLY A 16 -4.89 -4.80 12.56
C GLY A 16 -5.85 -3.61 12.44
N ALA A 17 -5.37 -2.37 12.46
CA ALA A 17 -6.21 -1.20 12.23
C ALA A 17 -6.71 -1.18 10.78
N THR A 18 -7.99 -0.84 10.59
CA THR A 18 -8.54 -0.57 9.25
C THR A 18 -8.30 0.89 8.88
N VAL A 19 -7.69 1.12 7.73
CA VAL A 19 -7.48 2.44 7.14
C VAL A 19 -8.29 2.61 5.87
N THR A 20 -8.77 3.83 5.62
CA THR A 20 -9.41 4.18 4.36
C THR A 20 -8.35 4.67 3.40
N VAL A 21 -8.26 4.04 2.23
CA VAL A 21 -7.37 4.42 1.14
C VAL A 21 -8.20 5.13 0.08
N SER A 22 -7.79 6.33 -0.29
CA SER A 22 -8.37 7.10 -1.39
C SER A 22 -7.36 7.22 -2.52
N ALA A 23 -7.77 6.81 -3.71
CA ALA A 23 -7.00 6.92 -4.94
C ALA A 23 -7.66 7.95 -5.86
N SER A 24 -6.89 8.88 -6.40
CA SER A 24 -7.34 9.88 -7.36
C SER A 24 -6.31 10.08 -8.46
N GLY A 25 -6.74 10.53 -9.63
CA GLY A 25 -5.84 10.83 -10.74
C GLY A 25 -5.37 9.62 -11.55
N PHE A 26 -5.96 8.44 -11.32
CA PHE A 26 -5.74 7.21 -12.09
C PHE A 26 -6.59 7.22 -13.38
N ALA A 27 -6.44 8.26 -14.20
CA ALA A 27 -7.39 8.63 -15.25
C ALA A 27 -7.60 7.53 -16.32
N THR A 28 -6.60 6.68 -16.54
CA THR A 28 -6.68 5.58 -17.51
C THR A 28 -7.08 4.24 -16.88
N SER A 29 -6.98 4.11 -15.56
CA SER A 29 -7.27 2.87 -14.86
C SER A 29 -8.74 2.76 -14.46
N THR A 30 -9.33 1.59 -14.71
CA THR A 30 -10.71 1.24 -14.29
C THR A 30 -10.75 0.45 -13.00
N SER A 31 -9.61 -0.09 -12.57
CA SER A 31 -9.43 -0.78 -11.30
C SER A 31 -8.03 -0.53 -10.77
N ALA A 32 -7.88 -0.63 -9.46
CA ALA A 32 -6.61 -0.53 -8.78
C ALA A 32 -6.50 -1.57 -7.64
N THR A 33 -5.27 -1.86 -7.26
CA THR A 33 -4.94 -2.75 -6.15
C THR A 33 -4.16 -1.99 -5.11
N ALA A 34 -4.65 -2.00 -3.87
CA ALA A 34 -3.96 -1.46 -2.71
C ALA A 34 -3.21 -2.57 -1.97
N LEU A 35 -1.96 -2.31 -1.62
CA LEU A 35 -1.06 -3.21 -0.90
C LEU A 35 -0.33 -2.43 0.20
N GLN A 36 -0.14 -3.06 1.35
CA GLN A 36 0.80 -2.55 2.35
C GLN A 36 2.21 -2.97 1.98
N CYS A 37 3.14 -2.02 1.85
CA CYS A 37 4.53 -2.26 1.51
C CYS A 37 5.47 -1.55 2.48
N ALA A 38 6.74 -1.94 2.46
CA ALA A 38 7.82 -1.20 3.08
C ALA A 38 9.05 -1.23 2.17
N ILE A 39 9.85 -0.18 2.22
CA ILE A 39 11.17 -0.17 1.60
C ILE A 39 12.16 -0.81 2.57
N LEU A 40 12.79 -1.89 2.13
CA LEU A 40 13.84 -2.57 2.89
C LEU A 40 15.13 -1.75 2.89
N ALA A 41 16.04 -2.05 3.81
CA ALA A 41 17.33 -1.37 3.92
C ALA A 41 18.23 -1.50 2.67
N ASP A 42 17.99 -2.51 1.83
CA ASP A 42 18.67 -2.70 0.55
C ASP A 42 17.98 -1.99 -0.63
N GLY A 43 16.93 -1.19 -0.36
CA GLY A 43 16.18 -0.42 -1.34
C GLY A 43 15.09 -1.20 -2.08
N ARG A 44 14.89 -2.50 -1.80
CA ARG A 44 13.81 -3.27 -2.42
C ARG A 44 12.48 -2.99 -1.71
N GLY A 45 11.39 -2.92 -2.48
CA GLY A 45 10.04 -2.85 -1.94
C GLY A 45 9.52 -4.25 -1.60
N ALA A 46 9.11 -4.45 -0.35
CA ALA A 46 8.48 -5.68 0.12
C ALA A 46 7.03 -5.41 0.53
N CYS A 47 6.10 -6.15 -0.05
CA CYS A 47 4.67 -5.95 0.13
C CYS A 47 3.99 -7.15 0.78
N ASN A 48 2.95 -6.88 1.56
CA ASN A 48 2.02 -7.86 2.08
C ASN A 48 1.06 -8.28 0.98
N VAL A 49 1.46 -9.26 0.16
CA VAL A 49 0.62 -9.82 -0.91
C VAL A 49 -0.46 -10.76 -0.39
N ALA A 50 -0.51 -11.06 0.92
CA ALA A 50 -1.57 -11.88 1.50
C ALA A 50 -2.86 -11.07 1.76
N GLU A 51 -2.73 -9.77 1.99
CA GLU A 51 -3.86 -8.84 2.22
C GLU A 51 -3.89 -7.73 1.16
N PHE A 52 -3.89 -8.11 -0.13
CA PHE A 52 -4.14 -7.17 -1.20
C PHE A 52 -5.64 -6.86 -1.31
N HIS A 53 -5.97 -5.63 -1.68
CA HIS A 53 -7.33 -5.20 -1.91
C HIS A 53 -7.48 -4.61 -3.32
N ASP A 54 -8.17 -5.33 -4.19
CA ASP A 54 -8.65 -4.80 -5.45
C ASP A 54 -9.94 -3.99 -5.26
N PHE A 55 -10.04 -2.88 -6.00
CA PHE A 55 -11.22 -2.03 -6.03
C PHE A 55 -11.37 -1.34 -7.38
N SER A 56 -12.60 -1.00 -7.73
CA SER A 56 -12.92 -0.32 -8.98
C SER A 56 -12.69 1.19 -8.87
N LEU A 57 -12.17 1.79 -9.93
CA LEU A 57 -12.03 3.23 -10.08
C LEU A 57 -13.14 3.76 -10.98
N SER A 58 -13.78 4.85 -10.57
CA SER A 58 -14.80 5.57 -11.35
C SER A 58 -14.23 6.92 -11.77
N GLY A 59 -13.96 7.09 -13.07
CA GLY A 59 -13.33 8.32 -13.59
C GLY A 59 -11.88 8.52 -13.12
N GLY A 60 -11.20 7.45 -12.73
CA GLY A 60 -9.84 7.48 -12.18
C GLY A 60 -9.75 7.83 -10.69
N GLU A 61 -10.87 7.71 -9.98
CA GLU A 61 -10.96 7.91 -8.55
C GLU A 61 -11.67 6.74 -7.86
N GLY A 62 -11.30 6.42 -6.64
CA GLY A 62 -11.94 5.35 -5.88
C GLY A 62 -11.45 5.29 -4.44
N THR A 63 -12.21 4.63 -3.59
CA THR A 63 -11.89 4.44 -2.18
C THR A 63 -12.04 2.98 -1.81
N THR A 64 -11.18 2.52 -0.90
CA THR A 64 -11.24 1.17 -0.34
C THR A 64 -10.78 1.17 1.11
N SER A 65 -11.10 0.11 1.85
CA SER A 65 -10.62 -0.10 3.22
C SER A 65 -9.57 -1.20 3.23
N VAL A 66 -8.43 -0.95 3.87
CA VAL A 66 -7.33 -1.92 3.99
C VAL A 66 -7.04 -2.15 5.47
N VAL A 67 -6.84 -3.41 5.86
CA VAL A 67 -6.35 -3.74 7.21
C VAL A 67 -4.82 -3.68 7.18
N VAL A 68 -4.23 -2.85 8.03
CA VAL A 68 -2.77 -2.74 8.13
C VAL A 68 -2.23 -3.57 9.28
N ARG A 69 -1.04 -4.13 9.08
CA ARG A 69 -0.31 -4.92 10.09
C ARG A 69 0.97 -4.22 10.49
N ARG A 70 1.28 -4.21 11.78
CA ARG A 70 2.54 -3.64 12.29
C ARG A 70 3.73 -4.46 11.79
N SER A 71 3.55 -5.77 11.71
CA SER A 71 4.52 -6.69 11.12
C SER A 71 3.81 -7.69 10.21
N PHE A 72 4.36 -7.96 9.03
CA PHE A 72 3.78 -8.86 8.03
C PHE A 72 4.88 -9.61 7.27
N THR A 73 4.53 -10.71 6.62
CA THR A 73 5.44 -11.39 5.70
C THR A 73 5.54 -10.60 4.40
N GLY A 74 6.72 -10.04 4.12
CA GLY A 74 6.98 -9.26 2.92
C GLY A 74 7.40 -10.12 1.74
N TYR A 75 6.89 -9.76 0.55
CA TYR A 75 7.27 -10.36 -0.73
C TYR A 75 7.81 -9.26 -1.65
N VAL A 76 8.94 -9.52 -2.33
CA VAL A 76 9.43 -8.56 -3.33
C VAL A 76 8.44 -8.51 -4.48
N MET A 77 7.87 -7.33 -4.78
CA MET A 77 6.97 -7.18 -5.92
C MET A 77 7.73 -7.15 -7.26
N PRO A 78 7.15 -7.63 -8.39
CA PRO A 78 5.79 -8.18 -8.54
C PRO A 78 5.61 -9.69 -8.30
N ASP A 79 6.65 -10.50 -8.52
CA ASP A 79 6.61 -11.98 -8.39
C ASP A 79 7.87 -12.49 -7.67
N GLY A 80 8.44 -11.63 -6.83
CA GLY A 80 9.69 -11.89 -6.18
C GLY A 80 9.55 -12.76 -4.93
N PRO A 81 10.69 -13.28 -4.44
CA PRO A 81 10.70 -14.17 -3.29
C PRO A 81 10.21 -13.46 -2.02
N GLU A 82 9.76 -14.28 -1.07
CA GLU A 82 9.58 -13.85 0.32
C GLU A 82 10.89 -13.28 0.86
N VAL A 83 10.84 -12.10 1.49
CA VAL A 83 11.99 -11.49 2.18
C VAL A 83 12.01 -11.76 3.68
N GLY A 84 10.94 -12.36 4.20
CA GLY A 84 10.71 -12.65 5.61
C GLY A 84 9.77 -11.63 6.25
N ALA A 85 9.81 -11.56 7.58
CA ALA A 85 9.00 -10.61 8.35
C ALA A 85 9.51 -9.17 8.14
N VAL A 86 8.62 -8.32 7.67
CA VAL A 86 8.77 -6.86 7.62
C VAL A 86 8.13 -6.29 8.86
N ASP A 87 8.85 -5.40 9.54
CA ASP A 87 8.36 -4.70 10.73
C ASP A 87 8.35 -3.19 10.47
N CYS A 88 7.18 -2.59 10.54
CA CYS A 88 6.97 -1.20 10.15
C CYS A 88 7.63 -0.17 11.09
N ASP A 89 8.00 -0.54 12.31
CA ASP A 89 8.74 0.36 13.21
C ASP A 89 10.23 0.39 12.91
N THR A 90 10.76 -0.70 12.35
CA THR A 90 12.20 -0.83 12.06
C THR A 90 12.55 -0.64 10.59
N ALA A 91 11.56 -0.74 9.70
CA ALA A 91 11.74 -0.51 8.27
C ALA A 91 12.22 0.93 7.99
N PRO A 92 13.27 1.12 7.18
CA PRO A 92 13.76 2.45 6.84
C PRO A 92 12.72 3.19 5.98
N GLY A 93 12.11 4.22 6.57
CA GLY A 93 10.99 4.97 5.96
C GLY A 93 9.61 4.55 6.47
N GLY A 94 9.54 3.50 7.28
CA GLY A 94 8.29 2.92 7.77
C GLY A 94 7.58 2.10 6.70
N CYS A 95 6.29 1.88 6.93
CA CYS A 95 5.42 1.24 5.94
C CYS A 95 4.64 2.27 5.14
N GLU A 96 4.18 1.88 3.97
CA GLU A 96 3.39 2.69 3.07
C GLU A 96 2.28 1.84 2.43
N ILE A 97 1.17 2.49 2.10
CA ILE A 97 0.17 1.90 1.21
C ILE A 97 0.53 2.28 -0.21
N VAL A 98 0.76 1.28 -1.04
CA VAL A 98 0.95 1.44 -2.48
C VAL A 98 -0.34 1.07 -3.19
N VAL A 99 -0.77 1.92 -4.12
CA VAL A 99 -1.90 1.64 -5.00
C VAL A 99 -1.40 1.59 -6.43
N GLY A 100 -1.58 0.45 -7.09
CA GLY A 100 -1.27 0.26 -8.51
C GLY A 100 -2.55 0.13 -9.34
N GLY A 101 -2.71 0.97 -10.35
CA GLY A 101 -3.77 0.90 -11.34
C GLY A 101 -3.47 -0.13 -12.43
N ASN A 102 -4.51 -0.67 -13.06
CA ASN A 102 -4.38 -1.69 -14.11
C ASN A 102 -3.68 -1.22 -15.40
N THR A 103 -3.43 0.08 -15.56
CA THR A 103 -2.69 0.65 -16.70
C THR A 103 -1.24 1.03 -16.37
N GLY A 104 -0.77 0.71 -15.16
CA GLY A 104 0.61 0.98 -14.71
C GLY A 104 0.79 2.33 -13.98
N GLU A 105 -0.27 3.12 -13.86
CA GLU A 105 -0.32 4.25 -12.93
C GLU A 105 -0.16 3.73 -11.50
N TYR A 106 0.65 4.38 -10.66
CA TYR A 106 0.75 4.03 -9.26
C TYR A 106 0.95 5.27 -8.39
N GLY A 107 0.56 5.16 -7.13
CA GLY A 107 0.84 6.15 -6.10
C GLY A 107 1.01 5.47 -4.76
N ASN A 108 1.56 6.20 -3.80
CA ASN A 108 1.81 5.67 -2.47
C ASN A 108 1.57 6.71 -1.39
N ALA A 109 1.29 6.23 -0.18
CA ALA A 109 1.05 7.04 1.00
C ALA A 109 1.69 6.38 2.22
N ALA A 110 2.58 7.10 2.91
CA ALA A 110 3.24 6.61 4.12
C ALA A 110 2.22 6.41 5.26
N ILE A 111 2.45 5.36 6.06
CA ILE A 111 1.69 5.05 7.26
C ILE A 111 2.62 4.81 8.45
N SER A 112 2.14 5.08 9.66
CA SER A 112 2.93 4.90 10.89
C SER A 112 2.09 4.33 12.02
N PHE A 113 2.67 3.38 12.74
CA PHE A 113 2.05 2.75 13.91
C PHE A 113 2.33 3.57 15.16
N GLY A 114 1.45 3.41 16.17
CA GLY A 114 1.54 4.06 17.47
C GLY A 114 2.36 3.29 18.51
#